data_AF-A0A0L6J2P3-F1
#
_entry.id   AF-A0A0L6J2P3-F1
#
_cell.length_a   1.000
_cell.length_b   1.000
_cell.length_c   1.000
_cell.angle_alpha   90.00
_cell.angle_beta   90.00
_cell.angle_gamma   90.00
#
_symmetry.space_group_name_H-M   'P 1'
#
loop_
_entity.id
_entity.type
_entity.pdbx_description
1 polymer ?
#
loop_
_entity_poly.entity_id
_entity_poly.type
_entity_poly.pdbx_seq_one_letter_code
_entity_poly.pdbx_strand_id
1 'polypeptide(L)'
;MTGAALFVVRARKSHGTATYNCPTAEWALRKLGDFQAAGHDSISIVGPDGQSLTEDELRAMIDGPGAAAHKADCVTADLKS
;
A
#
# COMPACT_ATOMS: atom_id res chain seq x y z
N MET A 1 1.82 -5.19 20.45
CA MET A 1 2.32 -5.62 19.13
C MET A 1 1.85 -4.57 18.14
N THR A 2 2.68 -3.56 17.89
CA THR A 2 2.34 -2.49 16.94
C THR A 2 2.50 -3.07 15.55
N GLY A 3 1.41 -3.59 14.98
CA GLY A 3 1.40 -3.96 13.57
C GLY A 3 1.78 -2.72 12.79
N ALA A 4 2.88 -2.76 12.03
CA ALA A 4 3.23 -1.67 11.13
C ALA A 4 1.97 -1.32 10.33
N ALA A 5 1.62 -0.04 10.28
CA ALA A 5 0.45 0.39 9.54
C ALA A 5 0.79 0.24 8.04
N LEU A 6 0.20 -0.75 7.37
CA LEU A 6 0.52 -1.13 6.00
C LEU A 6 -0.62 -0.75 5.06
N PHE A 7 -0.28 -0.35 3.84
CA PHE A 7 -1.22 -0.20 2.76
C PHE A 7 -1.63 -1.58 2.25
N VAL A 8 -2.91 -1.87 2.10
CA VAL A 8 -3.40 -3.17 1.65
C VAL A 8 -4.03 -3.02 0.27
N VAL A 9 -3.42 -3.60 -0.75
CA VAL A 9 -3.99 -3.67 -2.11
C VAL A 9 -4.69 -5.00 -2.27
N ARG A 10 -6.00 -4.96 -2.50
CA ARG A 10 -6.85 -6.11 -2.71
C ARG A 10 -7.32 -6.13 -4.15
N ALA A 11 -7.00 -7.20 -4.87
CA ALA A 11 -7.42 -7.37 -6.24
C ALA A 11 -8.28 -8.63 -6.36
N ARG A 12 -9.47 -8.50 -6.92
CA ARG A 12 -10.42 -9.58 -7.14
C ARG A 12 -10.40 -10.00 -8.60
N LYS A 13 -10.41 -11.30 -8.82
CA LYS A 13 -10.62 -11.96 -10.12
C LYS A 13 -11.73 -12.99 -9.96
N SER A 14 -12.25 -13.49 -11.09
CA SER A 14 -13.31 -14.51 -11.13
C SER A 14 -12.99 -15.77 -10.31
N HIS A 15 -11.70 -16.07 -10.11
CA HIS A 15 -11.22 -17.26 -9.38
C HIS A 15 -10.67 -16.99 -7.97
N GLY A 16 -10.66 -15.74 -7.48
CA GLY A 16 -10.16 -15.46 -6.13
C GLY A 16 -9.82 -14.00 -5.84
N THR A 17 -9.50 -13.74 -4.58
CA THR A 17 -9.08 -12.42 -4.09
C THR A 17 -7.62 -12.47 -3.70
N ALA A 18 -6.78 -11.71 -4.37
CA ALA A 18 -5.40 -11.45 -3.97
C ALA A 18 -5.37 -10.28 -2.99
N THR A 19 -4.65 -10.43 -1.88
CA THR A 19 -4.45 -9.37 -0.89
C THR A 19 -2.95 -9.18 -0.70
N TYR A 20 -2.47 -7.95 -0.86
CA TYR A 20 -1.05 -7.59 -0.75
C TYR A 20 -0.88 -6.46 0.26
N ASN A 21 -0.06 -6.71 1.28
CA ASN A 21 0.34 -5.69 2.24
C ASN A 21 1.61 -5.00 1.73
N CYS A 22 1.54 -3.69 1.59
CA CYS A 22 2.56 -2.82 1.05
C CYS A 22 3.04 -1.87 2.16
N PRO A 23 4.35 -1.76 2.40
CA PRO A 23 4.89 -0.89 3.46
C PRO A 23 4.76 0.60 3.14
N THR A 24 4.60 0.97 1.87
CA THR A 24 4.50 2.37 1.44
C THR A 24 3.44 2.56 0.37
N ALA A 25 2.95 3.80 0.24
CA ALA A 25 2.05 4.21 -0.83
C ALA A 25 2.67 3.97 -2.22
N GLU A 26 3.97 4.23 -2.41
CA GLU A 26 4.68 3.96 -3.67
C GLU A 26 4.57 2.48 -4.09
N TRP A 27 4.73 1.55 -3.14
CA TRP A 27 4.60 0.12 -3.39
C TRP A 27 3.17 -0.28 -3.74
N ALA A 28 2.20 0.27 -3.01
CA ALA A 28 0.79 0.02 -3.28
C ALA A 28 0.37 0.56 -4.66
N LEU A 29 0.88 1.71 -5.09
CA LEU A 29 0.63 2.27 -6.43
C LEU A 29 1.23 1.38 -7.53
N ARG A 30 2.46 0.88 -7.34
CA ARG A 30 3.08 -0.08 -8.27
C ARG A 30 2.27 -1.36 -8.38
N LYS A 31 1.79 -1.90 -7.26
CA LYS A 31 0.96 -3.12 -7.23
C LYS A 31 -0.41 -2.91 -7.85
N LEU A 32 -1.01 -1.75 -7.64
CA LEU A 32 -2.23 -1.36 -8.32
C LEU A 32 -2.08 -1.41 -9.84
N GLY A 33 -1.01 -0.81 -10.38
CA GLY A 33 -0.72 -0.85 -11.82
C GLY A 33 -0.48 -2.28 -12.35
N ASP A 34 0.22 -3.12 -11.59
CA ASP A 34 0.41 -4.55 -11.90
C ASP A 34 -0.93 -5.30 -11.99
N PHE A 35 -1.87 -5.04 -11.08
CA PHE A 35 -3.21 -5.64 -11.11
C PHE A 35 -4.09 -5.07 -12.23
N GLN A 36 -3.99 -3.78 -12.53
CA GLN A 36 -4.70 -3.19 -13.66
C GLN A 36 -4.19 -3.80 -14.99
N ALA A 37 -2.86 -3.89 -15.16
CA ALA A 37 -2.24 -4.50 -16.33
C ALA A 37 -2.55 -6.00 -16.46
N ALA A 38 -2.68 -6.69 -15.32
CA ALA A 38 -3.09 -8.10 -15.28
C ALA A 38 -4.61 -8.31 -15.48
N GLY A 39 -5.39 -7.25 -15.72
CA GLY A 39 -6.82 -7.33 -16.03
C GLY A 39 -7.68 -7.78 -14.84
N HIS A 40 -7.40 -7.31 -13.63
CA HIS A 40 -8.29 -7.54 -12.48
C HIS A 40 -9.56 -6.68 -12.59
N ASP A 41 -10.74 -7.28 -12.47
CA ASP A 41 -12.04 -6.60 -12.55
C ASP A 41 -12.33 -5.64 -11.39
N SER A 42 -11.72 -5.88 -10.21
CA SER A 42 -11.96 -5.02 -9.05
C SER A 42 -10.70 -4.94 -8.21
N ILE A 43 -10.21 -3.72 -7.99
CA ILE A 43 -9.05 -3.46 -7.15
C ILE A 43 -9.47 -2.42 -6.10
N SER A 44 -9.16 -2.69 -4.85
CA SER A 44 -9.43 -1.80 -3.72
C SER A 44 -8.15 -1.63 -2.92
N ILE A 45 -7.83 -0.39 -2.56
CA ILE A 45 -6.67 -0.08 -1.74
C ILE A 45 -7.18 0.37 -0.38
N VAL A 46 -6.57 -0.13 0.68
CA VAL A 46 -6.86 0.27 2.06
C VAL A 46 -5.59 0.88 2.62
N GLY A 47 -5.68 2.08 3.16
CA GLY A 47 -4.58 2.75 3.82
C GLY A 47 -4.24 2.12 5.17
N PRO A 48 -3.11 2.53 5.75
CA PRO A 48 -2.69 2.16 7.10
C PRO A 48 -3.77 2.43 8.17
N ASP A 49 -4.56 3.48 7.96
CA ASP A 49 -5.65 3.91 8.86
C ASP A 49 -6.94 3.09 8.69
N GLY A 50 -6.95 2.09 7.81
CA GLY A 50 -8.13 1.30 7.48
C GLY A 50 -9.11 2.00 6.54
N GLN A 51 -8.80 3.22 6.08
CA GLN A 51 -9.61 3.92 5.07
C GLN A 51 -9.37 3.33 3.68
N SER A 52 -10.43 3.23 2.88
CA SER A 52 -10.28 2.87 1.47
C SER A 52 -9.74 4.07 0.70
N LEU A 53 -8.61 3.90 0.03
CA LEU A 53 -7.94 4.93 -0.75
C LEU A 53 -8.12 4.67 -2.24
N THR A 54 -8.14 5.74 -3.03
CA THR A 54 -8.11 5.69 -4.49
C THR A 54 -6.69 5.83 -5.03
N GLU A 55 -6.51 5.56 -6.33
CA GLU A 55 -5.23 5.79 -7.01
C GLU A 55 -4.76 7.24 -6.86
N ASP A 56 -5.69 8.19 -7.00
CA ASP A 56 -5.42 9.62 -6.95
C ASP A 56 -4.96 10.05 -5.56
N GLU A 57 -5.61 9.54 -4.51
CA GLU A 57 -5.18 9.77 -3.13
C GLU A 57 -3.82 9.15 -2.83
N LEU A 58 -3.55 7.95 -3.34
CA LEU A 58 -2.21 7.34 -3.22
C LEU A 58 -1.15 8.21 -3.90
N ARG A 59 -1.44 8.73 -5.09
CA ARG A 59 -0.53 9.66 -5.79
C ARG A 59 -0.35 10.96 -5.04
N ALA A 60 -1.42 11.54 -4.50
CA ALA A 60 -1.36 12.75 -3.69
C ALA A 60 -0.51 12.55 -2.42
N MET A 61 -0.53 11.36 -1.82
CA MET A 61 0.35 11.01 -0.70
C MET A 61 1.83 10.87 -1.10
N ILE A 62 2.11 10.49 -2.35
CA ILE A 62 3.47 10.35 -2.89
C ILE A 62 4.02 11.70 -3.39
N ASP A 63 3.18 12.56 -3.96
CA ASP A 63 3.56 13.83 -4.58
C ASP A 63 3.47 15.02 -3.60
N GLY A 64 2.59 14.93 -2.61
CA GLY A 64 2.40 15.98 -1.61
C GLY A 64 3.62 16.16 -0.68
N PRO A 65 3.75 17.32 -0.03
CA PRO A 65 4.89 17.65 0.86
C PRO A 65 5.05 16.72 2.08
N GLY A 66 4.16 15.75 2.28
CA GLY A 66 4.27 14.65 3.24
C GLY A 66 5.11 13.44 2.78
N ALA A 67 5.55 13.39 1.52
CA ALA A 67 6.40 12.32 0.99
C ALA A 67 7.75 12.19 1.70
N ALA A 68 8.22 13.26 2.36
CA ALA A 68 9.42 13.27 3.18
C ALA A 68 9.20 12.75 4.62
N ALA A 69 7.96 12.68 5.12
CA ALA A 69 7.67 12.31 6.51
C ALA A 69 7.57 10.79 6.74
N HIS A 70 7.49 9.98 5.67
CA HIS A 70 7.45 8.50 5.76
C HIS A 70 8.74 7.82 5.27
N LYS A 71 9.78 8.60 4.94
CA LYS A 71 11.14 8.08 4.65
C LYS A 71 11.95 7.79 5.92
N ALA A 72 11.38 7.95 7.12
CA ALA A 72 12.11 7.85 8.38
C ALA A 72 11.43 6.93 9.41
N ASP A 73 11.09 5.69 9.04
CA ASP A 73 11.12 4.58 10.01
C ASP A 73 11.22 3.23 9.29
N CYS A 74 12.29 3.04 8.51
CA CYS A 74 12.87 1.71 8.37
C CYS A 74 13.94 1.60 9.47
N VAL A 75 13.52 1.66 10.74
CA VAL A 75 14.40 1.29 11.84
C VAL A 75 14.61 -0.21 11.72
N THR A 76 15.82 -0.55 11.29
CA THR A 76 16.42 -1.86 11.53
C THR A 76 16.41 -2.05 13.04
N ALA A 77 15.44 -2.80 13.58
CA ALA A 77 15.51 -3.30 14.95
C ALA A 77 16.52 -4.46 14.98
N ASP A 78 17.81 -4.13 14.83
CA ASP A 78 18.88 -4.88 15.48
C ASP A 78 18.88 -4.46 16.94
N LEU A 79 18.21 -5.24 17.80
CA LEU A 79 18.42 -5.15 19.23
C LEU A 79 19.03 -6.48 19.70
N LYS A 80 20.35 -6.52 19.63
CA LYS A 80 21.21 -7.51 20.25
C LYS A 80 20.97 -7.55 21.76
N SER A 81 20.78 -8.75 22.30
CA SER A 81 21.10 -9.11 23.70
C SER A 81 22.02 -10.31 23.66
#